data_AF-A0A8T8X650-F1
#
_entry.id   AF-A0A8T8X650-F1
#
_cell.length_a   1.000
_cell.length_b   1.000
_cell.length_c   1.000
_cell.angle_alpha   90.00
_cell.angle_beta   90.00
_cell.angle_gamma   90.00
#
_symmetry.space_group_name_H-M   'P 1'
#
loop_
_entity.id
_entity.type
_entity.pdbx_description
1 polymer ?
#
loop_
_entity_poly.entity_id
_entity_poly.type
_entity_poly.pdbx_seq_one_letter_code
_entity_poly.pdbx_strand_id
1 'polypeptide(L)'
;MTLSWPWHFITLSDAEKEQRRELLDLRGSYAQFSMLIAIVLVRLYVWASQPGSEPSKPNRRKPSPKSWLDSPPFVGWIETRRQYLVCSVWLVWLLSLCIWNSGEDYLHLTKSLGHVALSQFPFQVLMSPPLYLTSKPASPSLISVLTAIPQPTINAYHRLFGRLVITPLLFGHALLYDSFFLQSSHPDFGVLFLKRIRDADVQWGILGVIAVTSVVLFARPAVKPRWAVSLRSGSGSAKMRQQVFWAVHVGLVVILGIAAYSHVEWARMYMIEGLVGSMANVGCGLLL
;
A
#
# COMPACT_ATOMS: atom_id res chain seq x y z
N MET A 1 -14.04 18.05 28.25
CA MET A 1 -13.96 16.58 28.13
C MET A 1 -12.52 16.23 27.81
N THR A 2 -11.79 15.64 28.74
CA THR A 2 -10.46 15.09 28.46
C THR A 2 -10.67 13.83 27.63
N LEU A 3 -10.22 13.83 26.38
CA LEU A 3 -10.20 12.62 25.55
C LEU A 3 -9.21 11.63 26.20
N SER A 4 -9.71 10.66 26.96
CA SER A 4 -8.91 9.57 27.49
C SER A 4 -8.59 8.58 26.38
N TRP A 5 -7.35 8.08 26.35
CA TRP A 5 -6.93 7.05 25.40
C TRP A 5 -7.70 5.74 25.64
N PRO A 6 -8.42 5.19 24.64
CA PRO A 6 -9.40 4.11 24.88
C PRO A 6 -8.82 2.69 24.85
N TRP A 7 -7.53 2.51 24.52
CA TRP A 7 -6.92 1.18 24.40
C TRP A 7 -5.88 0.92 25.50
N HIS A 8 -6.04 -0.17 26.24
CA HIS A 8 -5.26 -0.51 27.41
C HIS A 8 -4.47 -1.82 27.22
N PHE A 9 -3.41 -1.99 28.01
CA PHE A 9 -2.67 -3.24 28.07
C PHE A 9 -3.44 -4.22 28.94
N ILE A 10 -3.99 -5.26 28.31
CA ILE A 10 -4.81 -6.28 28.96
C ILE A 10 -4.13 -7.64 28.91
N THR A 11 -4.33 -8.42 29.97
CA THR A 11 -3.91 -9.83 30.03
C THR A 11 -5.06 -10.69 29.52
N LEU A 12 -4.78 -11.58 28.59
CA LEU A 12 -5.78 -12.49 28.01
C LEU A 12 -5.52 -13.94 28.45
N SER A 13 -6.59 -14.67 28.70
CA SER A 13 -6.62 -16.13 28.73
C SER A 13 -6.27 -16.71 27.35
N ASP A 14 -5.96 -18.00 27.30
CA ASP A 14 -5.60 -18.64 26.02
C ASP A 14 -6.78 -18.73 25.05
N ALA A 15 -8.02 -18.87 25.57
CA ALA A 15 -9.23 -18.81 24.77
C ALA A 15 -9.43 -17.42 24.14
N GLU A 16 -9.22 -16.34 24.89
CA GLU A 16 -9.32 -14.97 24.37
C GLU A 16 -8.19 -14.66 23.36
N LYS A 17 -7.00 -15.22 23.54
CA LYS A 17 -5.91 -15.11 22.54
C LYS A 17 -6.28 -15.81 21.24
N GLU A 18 -6.95 -16.95 21.29
CA GLU A 18 -7.44 -17.66 20.11
C GLU A 18 -8.52 -16.84 19.40
N GLN A 19 -9.52 -16.37 20.14
CA GLN A 19 -10.56 -15.50 19.58
C GLN A 19 -9.98 -14.23 18.94
N ARG A 20 -8.92 -13.65 19.54
CA ARG A 20 -8.18 -12.53 18.95
C ARG A 20 -7.55 -12.91 17.61
N ARG A 21 -6.95 -14.10 17.49
CA ARG A 21 -6.36 -14.58 16.23
C ARG A 21 -7.43 -14.74 15.14
N GLU A 22 -8.53 -15.40 15.44
CA GLU A 22 -9.65 -15.58 14.51
C GLU A 22 -10.17 -14.23 13.98
N LEU A 23 -10.33 -13.24 14.87
CA LEU A 23 -10.80 -11.92 14.44
C LEU A 23 -9.79 -11.17 13.59
N LEU A 24 -8.50 -11.30 13.87
CA LEU A 24 -7.43 -10.72 13.04
C LEU A 24 -7.42 -11.31 11.63
N ASP A 25 -7.60 -12.62 11.51
CA ASP A 25 -7.69 -13.30 10.22
C ASP A 25 -8.94 -12.87 9.46
N LEU A 26 -10.09 -12.79 10.14
CA LEU A 26 -11.35 -12.33 9.55
C LEU A 26 -11.24 -10.91 8.99
N ARG A 27 -10.57 -10.00 9.71
CA ARG A 27 -10.33 -8.62 9.24
C ARG A 27 -9.45 -8.57 8.00
N GLY A 28 -8.41 -9.41 7.96
CA GLY A 28 -7.58 -9.60 6.77
C GLY A 28 -8.41 -10.06 5.56
N SER A 29 -9.26 -11.07 5.75
CA SER A 29 -10.17 -11.55 4.71
C SER A 29 -11.17 -10.48 4.27
N TYR A 30 -11.80 -9.75 5.19
CA TYR A 30 -12.71 -8.65 4.85
C TYR A 30 -12.02 -7.56 4.05
N ALA A 31 -10.77 -7.23 4.38
CA ALA A 31 -10.00 -6.25 3.63
C ALA A 31 -9.72 -6.72 2.18
N GLN A 32 -9.45 -8.02 1.97
CA GLN A 32 -9.27 -8.60 0.64
C GLN A 32 -10.58 -8.71 -0.15
N PHE A 33 -11.67 -9.21 0.46
CA PHE A 33 -12.98 -9.28 -0.20
C PHE A 33 -13.49 -7.91 -0.58
N SER A 34 -13.27 -6.90 0.27
CA SER A 34 -13.57 -5.50 -0.06
C SER A 34 -12.87 -5.06 -1.34
N MET A 35 -11.64 -5.53 -1.59
CA MET A 35 -10.89 -5.20 -2.79
C MET A 35 -11.53 -5.79 -4.04
N LEU A 36 -11.94 -7.06 -3.96
CA LEU A 36 -12.66 -7.73 -5.06
C LEU A 36 -13.97 -7.00 -5.37
N ILE A 37 -14.73 -6.63 -4.34
CA ILE A 37 -15.95 -5.83 -4.50
C ILE A 37 -15.65 -4.49 -5.17
N ALA A 38 -14.61 -3.78 -4.73
CA ALA A 38 -14.21 -2.51 -5.33
C ALA A 38 -13.86 -2.66 -6.83
N ILE A 39 -13.14 -3.72 -7.22
CA ILE A 39 -12.83 -4.02 -8.62
C ILE A 39 -14.12 -4.22 -9.43
N VAL A 40 -15.07 -5.02 -8.92
CA VAL A 40 -16.35 -5.25 -9.60
C VAL A 40 -17.14 -3.95 -9.74
N LEU A 41 -17.26 -3.16 -8.66
CA LEU A 41 -17.98 -1.89 -8.69
C LEU A 41 -17.36 -0.90 -9.69
N VAL A 42 -16.03 -0.81 -9.74
CA VAL A 42 -15.33 0.04 -10.72
C VAL A 42 -15.60 -0.45 -12.13
N ARG A 43 -15.56 -1.76 -12.38
CA ARG A 43 -15.86 -2.32 -13.70
C ARG A 43 -17.29 -2.03 -14.14
N LEU A 44 -18.27 -2.21 -13.25
CA LEU A 44 -19.67 -1.89 -13.51
C LEU A 44 -19.86 -0.39 -13.79
N TYR A 45 -19.21 0.47 -13.01
CA TYR A 45 -19.24 1.91 -13.22
C TYR A 45 -18.67 2.31 -14.59
N VAL A 46 -17.50 1.77 -14.96
CA VAL A 46 -16.89 2.04 -16.27
C VAL A 46 -17.79 1.56 -17.40
N TRP A 47 -18.35 0.36 -17.28
CA TRP A 47 -19.28 -0.18 -18.27
C TRP A 47 -20.55 0.68 -18.43
N ALA A 48 -21.19 1.07 -17.32
CA ALA A 48 -22.39 1.92 -17.34
C ALA A 48 -22.11 3.35 -17.84
N SER A 49 -20.86 3.82 -17.72
CA SER A 49 -20.44 5.16 -18.16
C SER A 49 -19.98 5.20 -19.62
N GLN A 50 -19.92 4.07 -20.33
CA GLN A 50 -19.58 4.07 -21.75
C GLN A 50 -20.74 4.65 -22.56
N PRO A 51 -20.55 5.75 -23.31
CA PRO A 51 -21.62 6.31 -24.13
C PRO A 51 -22.00 5.30 -25.23
N GLY A 52 -23.29 4.95 -25.29
CA GLY A 52 -23.85 4.13 -26.36
C GLY A 52 -23.69 4.83 -27.70
N SER A 53 -22.80 4.31 -28.54
CA SER A 53 -22.73 4.51 -29.99
C SER A 53 -23.16 5.88 -30.54
N GLU A 54 -22.27 6.87 -30.48
CA GLU A 54 -21.91 7.73 -31.62
C GLU A 54 -20.72 8.61 -31.22
N PRO A 55 -19.56 8.54 -31.92
CA PRO A 55 -18.46 9.45 -31.65
C PRO A 55 -18.83 10.85 -32.17
N SER A 56 -19.41 11.69 -31.31
CA SER A 56 -19.51 13.12 -31.60
C SER A 56 -18.10 13.63 -31.89
N LYS A 57 -17.86 14.10 -33.13
CA LYS A 57 -16.56 14.60 -33.58
C LYS A 57 -16.02 15.59 -32.53
N PRO A 58 -14.80 15.39 -31.99
CA PRO A 58 -14.28 16.25 -30.94
C PRO A 58 -14.18 17.69 -31.48
N ASN A 59 -15.01 18.58 -30.93
CA ASN A 59 -14.95 19.99 -31.25
C ASN A 59 -13.68 20.57 -30.64
N ARG A 60 -12.58 20.58 -31.40
CA ARG A 60 -11.22 21.06 -31.01
C ARG A 60 -11.17 22.49 -30.44
N ARG A 61 -12.27 23.24 -30.49
CA ARG A 61 -12.33 24.68 -30.18
C ARG A 61 -12.66 25.03 -28.73
N LYS A 62 -13.10 24.08 -27.89
CA LYS A 62 -13.34 24.36 -26.47
C LYS A 62 -12.70 23.28 -25.60
N PRO A 63 -11.63 23.57 -24.84
CA PRO A 63 -11.20 22.65 -23.79
C PRO A 63 -12.39 22.46 -22.83
N SER A 64 -12.79 21.21 -22.59
CA SER A 64 -13.78 20.95 -21.55
C SER A 64 -13.23 21.48 -20.23
N PRO A 65 -14.05 22.16 -19.41
CA PRO A 65 -13.59 22.63 -18.12
C PRO A 65 -13.13 21.42 -17.30
N LYS A 66 -11.84 21.38 -16.95
CA LYS A 66 -11.31 20.33 -16.07
C LYS A 66 -12.04 20.43 -14.74
N SER A 67 -12.69 19.35 -14.32
CA SER A 67 -13.34 19.30 -13.02
C SER A 67 -12.32 19.59 -11.91
N TRP A 68 -12.75 20.29 -10.84
CA TRP A 68 -11.91 20.55 -9.67
C TRP A 68 -11.31 19.26 -9.10
N LEU A 69 -12.06 18.16 -9.16
CA LEU A 69 -11.63 16.82 -8.73
C LEU A 69 -10.49 16.25 -9.60
N ASP A 70 -10.38 16.66 -10.86
CA ASP A 70 -9.38 16.18 -11.81
C ASP A 70 -8.12 17.07 -11.83
N SER A 71 -8.05 18.05 -10.93
CA SER A 71 -6.86 18.88 -10.72
C SER A 71 -6.11 18.47 -9.43
N PRO A 72 -4.78 18.69 -9.36
CA PRO A 72 -3.99 18.32 -8.19
C PRO A 72 -4.31 19.24 -6.98
N PRO A 73 -4.23 18.71 -5.74
CA PRO A 73 -4.53 19.49 -4.53
C PRO A 73 -3.59 20.69 -4.36
N PHE A 74 -2.31 20.52 -4.70
CA PHE A 74 -1.27 21.54 -4.62
C PHE A 74 -0.49 21.64 -5.93
N VAL A 75 0.08 22.83 -6.19
CA VAL A 75 0.91 23.08 -7.37
C VAL A 75 2.14 22.17 -7.32
N GLY A 76 2.40 21.44 -8.40
CA GLY A 76 3.53 20.51 -8.52
C GLY A 76 3.25 19.07 -8.06
N TRP A 77 2.04 18.74 -7.62
CA TRP A 77 1.66 17.35 -7.35
C TRP A 77 1.17 16.67 -8.63
N ILE A 78 1.44 15.36 -8.78
CA ILE A 78 1.01 14.58 -9.95
C ILE A 78 -0.42 14.08 -9.77
N GLU A 79 -0.74 13.57 -8.58
CA GLU A 79 -2.01 12.91 -8.31
C GLU A 79 -3.16 13.92 -8.14
N THR A 80 -4.35 13.55 -8.60
CA THR A 80 -5.55 14.41 -8.58
C THR A 80 -6.30 14.34 -7.25
N ARG A 81 -7.11 15.36 -6.94
CA ARG A 81 -7.98 15.35 -5.74
C ARG A 81 -8.89 14.13 -5.69
N ARG A 82 -9.40 13.68 -6.83
CA ARG A 82 -10.19 12.45 -6.94
C ARG A 82 -9.42 11.23 -6.44
N GLN A 83 -8.16 11.09 -6.84
CA GLN A 83 -7.32 9.96 -6.41
C GLN A 83 -7.07 9.99 -4.90
N TYR A 84 -6.78 11.17 -4.35
CA TYR A 84 -6.67 11.37 -2.89
C TYR A 84 -7.96 11.00 -2.15
N LEU A 85 -9.11 11.45 -2.64
CA LEU A 85 -10.39 11.15 -2.03
C LEU A 85 -10.64 9.64 -1.99
N VAL A 86 -10.46 8.94 -3.12
CA VAL A 86 -10.65 7.48 -3.20
C VAL A 86 -9.71 6.75 -2.24
N CYS A 87 -8.42 7.07 -2.23
CA CYS A 87 -7.47 6.43 -1.32
C CYS A 87 -7.75 6.77 0.16
N SER A 88 -8.26 7.97 0.46
CA SER A 88 -8.60 8.36 1.83
C SER A 88 -9.85 7.65 2.32
N VAL A 89 -10.88 7.53 1.50
CA VAL A 89 -12.08 6.73 1.80
C VAL A 89 -11.69 5.27 2.04
N TRP A 90 -10.79 4.73 1.22
CA TRP A 90 -10.25 3.38 1.41
C TRP A 90 -9.49 3.25 2.74
N LEU A 91 -8.62 4.20 3.07
CA LEU A 91 -7.90 4.20 4.35
C LEU A 91 -8.87 4.24 5.54
N VAL A 92 -9.91 5.07 5.50
CA VAL A 92 -10.94 5.15 6.55
C VAL A 92 -11.65 3.81 6.72
N TRP A 93 -12.00 3.15 5.61
CA TRP A 93 -12.57 1.80 5.66
C TRP A 93 -11.62 0.80 6.34
N LEU A 94 -10.36 0.75 5.95
CA LEU A 94 -9.37 -0.15 6.55
C LEU A 94 -9.10 0.15 8.03
N LEU A 95 -9.02 1.42 8.42
CA LEU A 95 -8.90 1.83 9.82
C LEU A 95 -10.13 1.41 10.63
N SER A 96 -11.33 1.50 10.04
CA SER A 96 -12.57 1.03 10.66
C SER A 96 -12.51 -0.48 10.90
N LEU A 97 -12.01 -1.26 9.94
CA LEU A 97 -11.77 -2.71 10.14
C LEU A 97 -10.76 -2.98 11.27
N CYS A 98 -9.73 -2.13 11.42
CA CYS A 98 -8.74 -2.31 12.49
C CYS A 98 -9.31 -2.07 13.89
N ILE A 99 -10.30 -1.18 14.01
CA ILE A 99 -10.93 -0.78 15.27
C ILE A 99 -12.13 -1.69 15.58
N TRP A 100 -12.85 -2.14 14.55
CA TRP A 100 -14.10 -2.88 14.69
C TRP A 100 -13.93 -4.14 15.54
N ASN A 101 -14.64 -4.19 16.66
CA ASN A 101 -14.62 -5.30 17.61
C ASN A 101 -13.24 -5.55 18.25
N SER A 102 -12.38 -4.52 18.35
CA SER A 102 -11.13 -4.57 19.11
C SER A 102 -11.32 -4.33 20.62
N GLY A 103 -12.48 -3.80 21.03
CA GLY A 103 -12.71 -3.39 22.42
C GLY A 103 -11.67 -2.37 22.88
N GLU A 104 -11.24 -2.51 24.13
CA GLU A 104 -10.17 -1.71 24.74
C GLU A 104 -8.78 -2.36 24.58
N ASP A 105 -8.64 -3.39 23.74
CA ASP A 105 -7.40 -4.16 23.64
C ASP A 105 -6.36 -3.49 22.73
N TYR A 106 -5.34 -2.89 23.35
CA TYR A 106 -4.26 -2.20 22.66
C TYR A 106 -3.48 -3.10 21.70
N LEU A 107 -3.16 -4.32 22.12
CA LEU A 107 -2.38 -5.24 21.30
C LEU A 107 -3.22 -5.80 20.16
N HIS A 108 -4.54 -5.89 20.33
CA HIS A 108 -5.44 -6.26 19.25
C HIS A 108 -5.45 -5.21 18.14
N LEU A 109 -5.66 -3.94 18.49
CA LEU A 109 -5.58 -2.84 17.51
C LEU A 109 -4.23 -2.84 16.80
N THR A 110 -3.14 -2.93 17.57
CA THR A 110 -1.77 -2.91 17.05
C THR A 110 -1.53 -4.04 16.05
N LYS A 111 -1.92 -5.28 16.37
CA LYS A 111 -1.82 -6.42 15.46
C LYS A 111 -2.71 -6.24 14.23
N SER A 112 -3.90 -5.69 14.42
CA SER A 112 -4.86 -5.48 13.34
C SER A 112 -4.35 -4.52 12.27
N LEU A 113 -3.65 -3.46 12.67
CA LEU A 113 -3.01 -2.54 11.71
C LEU A 113 -2.02 -3.28 10.81
N GLY A 114 -1.20 -4.17 11.38
CA GLY A 114 -0.26 -4.99 10.62
C GLY A 114 -0.98 -5.97 9.68
N HIS A 115 -1.97 -6.71 10.19
CA HIS A 115 -2.79 -7.65 9.41
C HIS A 115 -3.45 -6.96 8.21
N VAL A 116 -4.20 -5.89 8.48
CA VAL A 116 -4.91 -5.15 7.45
C VAL A 116 -3.92 -4.52 6.48
N ALA A 117 -2.81 -3.93 6.92
CA ALA A 117 -1.82 -3.36 6.00
C ALA A 117 -1.21 -4.39 5.03
N LEU A 118 -0.74 -5.53 5.55
CA LEU A 118 -0.09 -6.55 4.73
C LEU A 118 -1.08 -7.28 3.82
N SER A 119 -2.35 -7.41 4.20
CA SER A 119 -3.40 -7.93 3.33
C SER A 119 -3.59 -7.12 2.04
N GLN A 120 -3.15 -5.85 2.02
CA GLN A 120 -3.21 -4.98 0.84
C GLN A 120 -2.01 -5.13 -0.10
N PHE A 121 -0.94 -5.80 0.32
CA PHE A 121 0.26 -5.99 -0.46
C PHE A 121 0.02 -6.67 -1.82
N PRO A 122 -0.78 -7.76 -1.91
CA PRO A 122 -1.10 -8.39 -3.20
C PRO A 122 -1.72 -7.40 -4.18
N PHE A 123 -2.69 -6.60 -3.73
CA PHE A 123 -3.35 -5.62 -4.58
C PHE A 123 -2.40 -4.50 -5.02
N GLN A 124 -1.53 -4.04 -4.11
CA GLN A 124 -0.49 -3.07 -4.45
C GLN A 124 0.41 -3.58 -5.58
N VAL A 125 0.77 -4.87 -5.56
CA VAL A 125 1.51 -5.52 -6.64
C VAL A 125 0.67 -5.63 -7.91
N LEU A 126 -0.60 -6.04 -7.84
CA LEU A 126 -1.49 -6.16 -9.01
C LEU A 126 -1.72 -4.82 -9.75
N MET A 127 -1.66 -3.68 -9.06
CA MET A 127 -1.71 -2.35 -9.68
C MET A 127 -0.38 -1.95 -10.35
N SER A 128 0.74 -2.56 -9.97
CA SER A 128 2.04 -2.24 -10.57
C SER A 128 2.06 -2.64 -12.06
N PRO A 129 2.79 -1.90 -12.92
CA PRO A 129 2.92 -2.30 -14.31
C PRO A 129 3.63 -3.66 -14.40
N PRO A 130 3.34 -4.47 -15.43
CA PRO A 130 4.08 -5.71 -15.69
C PRO A 130 5.58 -5.41 -15.74
N LEU A 131 6.36 -6.26 -15.09
CA LEU A 131 7.80 -6.13 -14.99
C LEU A 131 8.40 -5.72 -16.35
N TYR A 132 9.30 -4.74 -16.35
CA TYR A 132 9.84 -4.09 -17.56
C TYR A 132 10.73 -5.02 -18.44
N LEU A 133 10.63 -6.34 -18.25
CA LEU A 133 11.02 -7.34 -19.25
C LEU A 133 10.25 -7.12 -20.56
N THR A 134 9.10 -6.45 -20.52
CA THR A 134 8.37 -6.02 -21.72
C THR A 134 8.89 -4.67 -22.21
N SER A 135 9.20 -4.56 -23.51
CA SER A 135 9.70 -3.34 -24.16
C SER A 135 8.74 -2.13 -24.10
N LYS A 136 7.52 -2.30 -23.59
CA LYS A 136 6.42 -1.32 -23.61
C LYS A 136 6.11 -0.79 -22.19
N PRO A 137 6.52 0.46 -21.85
CA PRO A 137 6.23 1.10 -20.55
C PRO A 137 4.77 1.17 -20.11
N ALA A 138 3.85 1.02 -21.05
CA ALA A 138 2.42 1.23 -20.87
C ALA A 138 1.61 -0.07 -20.96
N SER A 139 2.27 -1.23 -20.93
CA SER A 139 1.57 -2.52 -20.90
C SER A 139 0.63 -2.59 -19.69
N PRO A 140 -0.59 -3.11 -19.88
CA PRO A 140 -1.60 -3.14 -18.83
C PRO A 140 -1.24 -4.17 -17.75
N SER A 141 -1.46 -3.80 -16.48
CA SER A 141 -1.48 -4.75 -15.37
C SER A 141 -2.82 -5.49 -15.32
N LEU A 142 -2.92 -6.55 -14.50
CA LEU A 142 -4.16 -7.28 -14.30
C LEU A 142 -5.31 -6.35 -13.90
N ILE A 143 -5.05 -5.41 -12.97
CA ILE A 143 -6.07 -4.44 -12.55
C ILE A 143 -6.47 -3.51 -13.70
N SER A 144 -5.53 -3.08 -14.54
CA SER A 144 -5.84 -2.27 -15.72
C SER A 144 -6.80 -3.01 -16.66
N VAL A 145 -6.57 -4.30 -16.90
CA VAL A 145 -7.44 -5.16 -17.72
C VAL A 145 -8.81 -5.33 -17.08
N LEU A 146 -8.87 -5.76 -15.81
CA LEU A 146 -10.11 -6.05 -15.11
C LEU A 146 -11.02 -4.82 -15.00
N THR A 147 -10.44 -3.66 -14.69
CA THR A 147 -11.20 -2.41 -14.53
C THR A 147 -11.45 -1.66 -15.84
N ALA A 148 -10.80 -2.06 -16.94
CA ALA A 148 -10.72 -1.29 -18.19
C ALA A 148 -10.21 0.16 -18.00
N ILE A 149 -9.45 0.42 -16.93
CA ILE A 149 -8.82 1.71 -16.69
C ILE A 149 -7.39 1.67 -17.24
N PRO A 150 -6.94 2.68 -18.01
CA PRO A 150 -5.58 2.72 -18.54
C PRO A 150 -4.50 2.66 -17.45
N GLN A 151 -3.40 1.93 -17.73
CA GLN A 151 -2.28 1.77 -16.80
C GLN A 151 -1.71 3.08 -16.23
N PRO A 152 -1.59 4.20 -16.98
CA PRO A 152 -1.12 5.47 -16.41
C PRO A 152 -1.99 5.98 -15.25
N THR A 153 -3.30 5.76 -15.32
CA THR A 153 -4.25 6.10 -14.24
C THR A 153 -4.07 5.17 -13.05
N ILE A 154 -3.93 3.85 -13.29
CA ILE A 154 -3.66 2.86 -12.24
C ILE A 154 -2.32 3.15 -11.53
N ASN A 155 -1.29 3.57 -12.25
CA ASN A 155 0.02 3.92 -11.68
C ASN A 155 -0.09 5.05 -10.65
N ALA A 156 -1.02 5.99 -10.81
CA ALA A 156 -1.26 7.05 -9.84
C ALA A 156 -1.86 6.49 -8.55
N TYR A 157 -2.84 5.57 -8.67
CA TYR A 157 -3.39 4.84 -7.53
C TYR A 157 -2.34 3.97 -6.86
N HIS A 158 -1.51 3.21 -7.59
CA HIS A 158 -0.40 2.42 -7.02
C HIS A 158 0.53 3.27 -6.15
N ARG A 159 0.98 4.44 -6.64
CA ARG A 159 1.84 5.34 -5.85
C ARG A 159 1.13 5.86 -4.60
N LEU A 160 -0.11 6.31 -4.77
CA LEU A 160 -0.85 6.95 -3.70
C LEU A 160 -1.29 5.95 -2.63
N PHE A 161 -1.68 4.75 -3.03
CA PHE A 161 -2.09 3.66 -2.16
C PHE A 161 -0.91 3.16 -1.30
N GLY A 162 0.27 2.95 -1.89
CA GLY A 162 1.47 2.64 -1.11
C GLY A 162 1.79 3.71 -0.06
N ARG A 163 1.71 4.99 -0.45
CA ARG A 163 2.08 6.13 0.41
C ARG A 163 1.03 6.48 1.48
N LEU A 164 -0.26 6.46 1.14
CA LEU A 164 -1.35 6.88 2.04
C LEU A 164 -2.03 5.74 2.76
N VAL A 165 -2.02 4.52 2.22
CA VAL A 165 -2.75 3.39 2.80
C VAL A 165 -1.79 2.46 3.53
N ILE A 166 -0.87 1.81 2.80
CA ILE A 166 -0.02 0.77 3.38
C ILE A 166 0.97 1.37 4.39
N THR A 167 1.68 2.44 4.00
CA THR A 167 2.75 3.00 4.83
C THR A 167 2.24 3.48 6.19
N PRO A 168 1.17 4.30 6.31
CA PRO A 168 0.70 4.76 7.61
C PRO A 168 0.20 3.62 8.50
N LEU A 169 -0.43 2.58 7.94
CA LEU A 169 -0.88 1.44 8.72
C LEU A 169 0.30 0.62 9.28
N LEU A 170 1.34 0.36 8.47
CA LEU A 170 2.57 -0.31 8.94
C LEU A 170 3.33 0.51 9.98
N PHE A 171 3.42 1.82 9.79
CA PHE A 171 4.02 2.72 10.77
C PHE A 171 3.21 2.77 12.07
N GLY A 172 1.88 2.83 11.98
CA GLY A 172 1.00 2.75 13.15
C GLY A 172 1.21 1.45 13.93
N HIS A 173 1.29 0.32 13.22
CA HIS A 173 1.62 -0.98 13.81
C HIS A 173 2.98 -0.97 14.54
N ALA A 174 4.04 -0.48 13.89
CA ALA A 174 5.37 -0.42 14.48
C ALA A 174 5.42 0.51 15.71
N LEU A 175 4.91 1.73 15.58
CA LEU A 175 4.90 2.73 16.66
C LEU A 175 4.12 2.25 17.88
N LEU A 176 2.96 1.61 17.68
CA LEU A 176 2.17 1.10 18.79
C LEU A 176 2.86 -0.09 19.47
N TYR A 177 3.50 -0.99 18.72
CA TYR A 177 4.29 -2.09 19.30
C TYR A 177 5.49 -1.59 20.08
N ASP A 178 6.26 -0.64 19.52
CA ASP A 178 7.41 -0.04 20.19
C ASP A 178 6.99 0.67 21.48
N SER A 179 5.87 1.40 21.44
CA SER A 179 5.27 2.01 22.62
C SER A 179 4.90 0.97 23.70
N PHE A 180 4.30 -0.16 23.32
CA PHE A 180 4.03 -1.26 24.25
C PHE A 180 5.31 -1.86 24.83
N PHE A 181 6.34 -2.08 24.00
CA PHE A 181 7.61 -2.63 24.43
C PHE A 181 8.39 -1.69 25.36
N LEU A 182 8.30 -0.38 25.16
CA LEU A 182 8.96 0.62 26.00
C LEU A 182 8.27 0.77 27.37
N GLN A 183 6.96 0.54 27.43
CA GLN A 183 6.17 0.70 28.66
C GLN A 183 6.01 -0.60 29.45
N SER A 184 6.43 -1.74 28.91
CA SER A 184 6.36 -3.05 29.57
C SER A 184 7.70 -3.41 30.22
N SER A 185 7.66 -3.87 31.47
CA SER A 185 8.85 -4.34 32.20
C SER A 185 9.28 -5.73 31.74
N HIS A 186 10.58 -6.03 31.84
CA HIS A 186 11.14 -7.37 31.63
C HIS A 186 12.12 -7.74 32.75
N PRO A 187 12.08 -8.97 33.31
CA PRO A 187 12.88 -9.36 34.47
C PRO A 187 14.40 -9.17 34.26
N ASP A 188 14.94 -9.62 33.12
CA ASP A 188 16.40 -9.58 32.90
C ASP A 188 16.91 -8.29 32.24
N PHE A 189 16.03 -7.52 31.59
CA PHE A 189 16.41 -6.38 30.74
C PHE A 189 15.86 -5.04 31.24
N GLY A 190 15.08 -5.03 32.33
CA GLY A 190 14.36 -3.87 32.83
C GLY A 190 13.15 -3.52 31.96
N VAL A 191 13.37 -3.25 30.67
CA VAL A 191 12.34 -2.88 29.70
C VAL A 191 12.25 -3.93 28.59
N LEU A 192 11.02 -4.30 28.21
CA LEU A 192 10.73 -5.32 27.21
C LEU A 192 11.34 -5.01 25.84
N PHE A 193 11.41 -3.73 25.46
CA PHE A 193 12.05 -3.26 24.23
C PHE A 193 13.49 -3.78 24.05
N LEU A 194 14.33 -3.72 25.09
CA LEU A 194 15.73 -4.13 25.02
C LEU A 194 15.88 -5.64 24.77
N LYS A 195 14.91 -6.44 25.21
CA LYS A 195 14.83 -7.86 24.86
C LYS A 195 14.36 -8.02 23.41
N ARG A 196 13.21 -7.42 23.09
CA ARG A 196 12.49 -7.63 21.82
C ARG A 196 13.28 -7.18 20.59
N ILE A 197 14.09 -6.12 20.67
CA ILE A 197 14.95 -5.68 19.55
C ILE A 197 15.96 -6.75 19.10
N ARG A 198 16.28 -7.71 19.97
CA ARG A 198 17.20 -8.82 19.68
C ARG A 198 16.50 -10.05 19.11
N ASP A 199 15.17 -10.10 19.18
CA ASP A 199 14.41 -11.21 18.63
C ASP A 199 14.30 -11.09 17.10
N ALA A 200 14.43 -12.22 16.42
CA ALA A 200 14.49 -12.27 14.96
C ALA A 200 13.22 -11.69 14.30
N ASP A 201 12.05 -11.96 14.87
CA ASP A 201 10.78 -11.43 14.36
C ASP A 201 10.78 -9.90 14.34
N VAL A 202 11.21 -9.26 15.42
CA VAL A 202 11.30 -7.78 15.49
C VAL A 202 12.33 -7.22 14.53
N GLN A 203 13.48 -7.88 14.35
CA GLN A 203 14.50 -7.46 13.37
C GLN A 203 13.99 -7.49 11.93
N TRP A 204 13.23 -8.52 11.56
CA TRP A 204 12.53 -8.56 10.27
C TRP A 204 11.48 -7.46 10.15
N GLY A 205 10.76 -7.14 11.24
CA GLY A 205 9.84 -6.00 11.29
C GLY A 205 10.54 -4.66 11.02
N ILE A 206 11.68 -4.43 11.65
CA ILE A 206 12.52 -3.23 11.44
C ILE A 206 13.00 -3.15 9.98
N LEU A 207 13.50 -4.27 9.43
CA LEU A 207 13.90 -4.32 8.02
C LEU A 207 12.71 -4.00 7.11
N GLY A 208 11.51 -4.48 7.43
CA GLY A 208 10.27 -4.14 6.73
C GLY A 208 9.96 -2.66 6.75
N VAL A 209 10.05 -2.00 7.92
CA VAL A 209 9.83 -0.55 8.06
C VAL A 209 10.88 0.25 7.27
N ILE A 210 12.16 -0.15 7.33
CA ILE A 210 13.22 0.48 6.54
C ILE A 210 12.98 0.30 5.04
N ALA A 211 12.58 -0.90 4.61
CA ALA A 211 12.30 -1.21 3.22
C ALA A 211 11.11 -0.40 2.69
N VAL A 212 9.97 -0.37 3.38
CA VAL A 212 8.79 0.41 2.94
C VAL A 212 9.09 1.92 2.91
N THR A 213 9.84 2.43 3.90
CA THR A 213 10.29 3.82 3.92
C THR A 213 11.17 4.11 2.71
N SER A 214 12.12 3.22 2.41
CA SER A 214 12.99 3.32 1.24
C SER A 214 12.19 3.28 -0.06
N VAL A 215 11.19 2.40 -0.19
CA VAL A 215 10.31 2.33 -1.37
C VAL A 215 9.57 3.65 -1.60
N VAL A 216 9.05 4.28 -0.55
CA VAL A 216 8.28 5.54 -0.64
C VAL A 216 9.19 6.74 -0.90
N LEU A 217 10.35 6.82 -0.24
CA LEU A 217 11.32 7.91 -0.42
C LEU A 217 12.06 7.79 -1.76
N PHE A 218 12.33 6.55 -2.21
CA PHE A 218 12.86 6.25 -3.53
C PHE A 218 11.75 6.30 -4.59
N ALA A 219 11.04 7.42 -4.63
CA ALA A 219 10.10 7.76 -5.68
C ALA A 219 10.76 8.68 -6.72
N ARG A 220 10.39 8.52 -7.99
CA ARG A 220 10.78 9.51 -9.02
C ARG A 220 10.22 10.88 -8.62
N PRO A 221 11.06 11.93 -8.49
CA PRO A 221 10.57 13.27 -8.22
C PRO A 221 9.64 13.71 -9.36
N ALA A 222 8.38 13.98 -9.00
CA ALA A 222 7.35 14.54 -9.86
C ALA A 222 7.75 15.87 -10.49
N VAL A 223 8.41 16.69 -9.68
CA VAL A 223 8.85 18.03 -10.00
C VAL A 223 10.30 18.10 -9.62
N LYS A 224 11.13 18.54 -10.56
CA LYS A 224 12.54 18.82 -10.29
C LYS A 224 12.59 20.12 -9.48
N PRO A 225 13.05 20.12 -8.22
CA PRO A 225 13.43 21.38 -7.59
C PRO A 225 14.52 22.02 -8.45
N ARG A 226 14.41 23.32 -8.76
CA ARG A 226 15.40 24.04 -9.59
C ARG A 226 16.83 23.87 -9.06
N TRP A 227 17.01 23.72 -7.74
CA TRP A 227 18.29 23.48 -7.09
C TRP A 227 18.86 22.07 -7.34
N ALA A 228 18.02 21.05 -7.51
CA ALA A 228 18.44 19.67 -7.79
C ALA A 228 18.81 19.44 -9.27
N VAL A 229 18.48 20.39 -10.16
CA VAL A 229 18.93 20.38 -11.56
C VAL A 229 20.44 20.63 -11.67
N SER A 230 21.01 21.41 -10.74
CA SER A 230 22.46 21.70 -10.71
C SER A 230 23.29 20.56 -10.12
N LEU A 231 22.73 19.78 -9.19
CA LEU A 231 23.44 18.74 -8.43
C LEU A 231 23.50 17.38 -9.14
N ARG A 232 22.78 17.23 -10.26
CA ARG A 232 22.69 15.96 -11.00
C ARG A 232 23.01 16.15 -12.47
N SER A 233 24.24 16.61 -12.73
CA SER A 233 24.93 16.49 -14.02
C SER A 233 25.34 15.03 -14.31
N GLY A 234 24.39 14.10 -14.20
CA GLY A 234 24.60 12.71 -14.56
C GLY A 234 24.37 12.53 -16.05
N SER A 235 25.45 12.29 -16.80
CA SER A 235 25.53 11.98 -18.25
C SER A 235 24.86 10.63 -18.61
N GLY A 236 23.61 10.42 -18.19
CA GLY A 236 22.87 9.18 -18.36
C GLY A 236 21.63 9.34 -19.22
N SER A 237 21.46 8.46 -20.22
CA SER A 237 20.23 8.41 -21.03
C SER A 237 18.98 8.27 -20.14
N ALA A 238 17.85 8.85 -20.56
CA ALA A 238 16.58 8.74 -19.87
C ALA A 238 16.16 7.28 -19.62
N LYS A 239 16.51 6.38 -20.55
CA LYS A 239 16.29 4.93 -20.44
C LYS A 239 17.07 4.31 -19.28
N MET A 240 18.36 4.65 -19.14
CA MET A 240 19.20 4.13 -18.06
C MET A 240 18.68 4.56 -16.68
N ARG A 241 18.30 5.85 -16.53
CA ARG A 241 17.70 6.35 -15.27
C ARG A 241 16.38 5.66 -14.93
N GLN A 242 15.64 5.21 -15.94
CA GLN A 242 14.43 4.42 -15.75
C GLN A 242 14.74 3.00 -15.29
N GLN A 243 15.69 2.34 -15.92
CA GLN A 243 16.11 0.99 -15.52
C GLN A 243 16.63 0.96 -14.08
N VAL A 244 17.47 1.92 -13.69
CA VAL A 244 17.98 2.02 -12.31
C VAL A 244 16.84 2.23 -11.31
N PHE A 245 15.90 3.12 -11.61
CA PHE A 245 14.74 3.33 -10.75
C PHE A 245 13.97 2.03 -10.54
N TRP A 246 13.65 1.31 -11.62
CA TRP A 246 12.89 0.07 -11.52
C TRP A 246 13.65 -1.04 -10.79
N ALA A 247 14.93 -1.24 -11.11
CA ALA A 247 15.75 -2.27 -10.47
C ALA A 247 15.82 -2.06 -8.95
N VAL A 248 16.08 -0.82 -8.52
CA VAL A 248 16.14 -0.49 -7.09
C VAL A 248 14.75 -0.57 -6.46
N HIS A 249 13.71 -0.02 -7.08
CA HIS A 249 12.35 -0.03 -6.52
C HIS A 249 11.81 -1.45 -6.36
N VAL A 250 11.92 -2.29 -7.38
CA VAL A 250 11.50 -3.70 -7.32
C VAL A 250 12.37 -4.48 -6.33
N GLY A 251 13.68 -4.26 -6.31
CA GLY A 251 14.58 -4.87 -5.33
C GLY A 251 14.18 -4.55 -3.90
N LEU A 252 13.83 -3.29 -3.61
CA LEU A 252 13.32 -2.88 -2.29
C LEU A 252 11.97 -3.53 -1.96
N VAL A 253 11.07 -3.69 -2.94
CA VAL A 253 9.79 -4.40 -2.76
C VAL A 253 10.02 -5.89 -2.48
N VAL A 254 11.00 -6.54 -3.13
CA VAL A 254 11.38 -7.93 -2.83
C VAL A 254 11.94 -8.06 -1.42
N ILE A 255 12.81 -7.14 -0.99
CA ILE A 255 13.33 -7.10 0.38
C ILE A 255 12.17 -6.92 1.39
N LEU A 256 11.24 -5.99 1.11
CA LEU A 256 10.04 -5.81 1.92
C LEU A 256 9.22 -7.10 2.01
N GLY A 257 9.03 -7.81 0.89
CA GLY A 257 8.29 -9.07 0.85
C GLY A 257 8.96 -10.18 1.66
N ILE A 258 10.28 -10.35 1.55
CA ILE A 258 11.07 -11.32 2.33
C ILE A 258 11.00 -10.97 3.82
N ALA A 259 11.15 -9.69 4.16
CA ALA A 259 11.07 -9.23 5.54
C ALA A 259 9.69 -9.52 6.15
N ALA A 260 8.61 -9.19 5.45
CA ALA A 260 7.25 -9.47 5.90
C ALA A 260 6.98 -10.99 6.03
N TYR A 261 7.43 -11.81 5.07
CA TYR A 261 7.30 -13.27 5.11
C TYR A 261 8.01 -13.88 6.34
N SER A 262 9.16 -13.31 6.69
CA SER A 262 10.01 -13.81 7.78
C SER A 262 9.65 -13.22 9.15
N HIS A 263 8.92 -12.10 9.17
CA HIS A 263 8.47 -11.43 10.37
C HIS A 263 7.42 -12.23 11.14
N VAL A 264 6.41 -12.78 10.45
CA VAL A 264 5.31 -13.50 11.10
C VAL A 264 4.60 -14.46 10.14
N GLU A 265 4.08 -15.57 10.67
CA GLU A 265 3.54 -16.67 9.86
C GLU A 265 2.33 -16.28 9.00
N TRP A 266 1.34 -15.55 9.55
CA TRP A 266 0.14 -15.17 8.81
C TRP A 266 0.44 -14.25 7.62
N ALA A 267 1.52 -13.45 7.69
CA ALA A 267 1.91 -12.55 6.61
C ALA A 267 2.41 -13.30 5.37
N ARG A 268 2.85 -14.56 5.53
CA ARG A 268 3.40 -15.38 4.45
C ARG A 268 2.42 -15.55 3.30
N MET A 269 1.14 -15.76 3.61
CA MET A 269 0.10 -15.96 2.60
C MET A 269 -0.01 -14.73 1.69
N TYR A 270 -0.07 -13.53 2.26
CA TYR A 270 -0.12 -12.28 1.49
C TYR A 270 1.14 -12.04 0.65
N MET A 271 2.31 -12.49 1.10
CA MET A 271 3.53 -12.39 0.30
C MET A 271 3.51 -13.37 -0.88
N ILE A 272 2.99 -14.58 -0.70
CA ILE A 272 2.79 -15.57 -1.76
C ILE A 272 1.78 -15.05 -2.78
N GLU A 273 0.64 -14.52 -2.34
CA GLU A 273 -0.35 -13.90 -3.22
C GLU A 273 0.23 -12.72 -4.01
N GLY A 274 1.08 -11.89 -3.37
CA GLY A 274 1.81 -10.83 -4.06
C GLY A 274 2.75 -11.36 -5.14
N LEU A 275 3.46 -12.47 -4.88
CA LEU A 275 4.29 -13.14 -5.88
C LEU A 275 3.45 -13.66 -7.05
N VAL A 276 2.34 -14.35 -6.76
CA VAL A 276 1.39 -14.82 -7.79
C VAL A 276 0.83 -13.65 -8.59
N GLY A 277 0.46 -12.55 -7.94
CA GLY A 277 -0.01 -11.33 -8.60
C GLY A 277 1.03 -10.70 -9.52
N SER A 278 2.31 -10.72 -9.12
CA SER A 278 3.42 -10.28 -9.96
C SER A 278 3.53 -11.13 -11.23
N MET A 279 3.44 -12.46 -11.10
CA MET A 279 3.44 -13.39 -12.23
C MET A 279 2.24 -13.17 -13.15
N ALA A 280 1.05 -12.95 -12.60
CA ALA A 280 -0.16 -12.64 -13.36
C ALA A 280 -0.03 -11.34 -14.16
N ASN A 281 0.58 -10.29 -13.57
CA ASN A 281 0.89 -9.07 -14.28
C ASN A 281 1.84 -9.33 -15.46
N VAL A 282 2.94 -10.07 -15.25
CA VAL A 282 3.86 -10.43 -16.33
C VAL A 282 3.13 -11.16 -17.46
N GLY A 283 2.25 -12.11 -17.14
CA GLY A 283 1.39 -12.79 -18.11
C GLY A 283 0.54 -11.82 -18.93
N CYS A 284 -0.15 -10.88 -18.27
CA CYS A 284 -0.96 -9.85 -18.94
C CYS A 284 -0.11 -8.98 -19.88
N GLY A 285 1.08 -8.56 -19.44
CA GLY A 285 1.96 -7.70 -20.23
C GLY A 285 2.62 -8.38 -21.43
N LEU A 286 2.74 -9.71 -21.41
CA LEU A 286 3.28 -10.50 -22.53
C LEU A 286 2.20 -10.87 -23.57
N LEU A 287 0.96 -11.09 -23.12
CA LEU A 287 -0.14 -11.57 -23.96
C LEU A 287 -0.98 -10.44 -24.62
N LEU A 288 -0.87 -9.20 -24.14
CA LEU A 288 -1.62 -8.02 -24.60
C LEU A 288 -0.68 -6.92 -25.14
#